data_AF-A0A6S8YH38-F1
#
_entry.id   AF-A0A6S8YH38-F1
#
_cell.length_a   1.000
_cell.length_b   1.000
_cell.length_c   1.000
_cell.angle_alpha   90.00
_cell.angle_beta   90.00
_cell.angle_gamma   90.00
#
_symmetry.space_group_name_H-M   'P 1'
#
loop_
_entity.id
_entity.type
_entity.pdbx_description
1 polymer ?
#
loop_
_entity_poly.entity_id
_entity_poly.type
_entity_poly.pdbx_seq_one_letter_code
_entity_poly.pdbx_strand_id
1 'polypeptide(L)'
;MNEITLQIAEAPNAPKQDFLATLCPVSSSTSSNLNSNSSSFDEEDIPFEITIDSYSRESWSINNSNSCPWKSTWFKSTDGKNRLPGFLKFLMGRKKSAYGKFESPHPDEVTGDFTTALFLVPFDQPLYDGDKDEAGDFIYVKYILDDKHLAKAKAASAARQSQAQAQAHAQTQTQIQAKTQAQQSSSSSSARRPRQKIQQKTAPSSSSQPSSSSSGRGGLGGGLLGNLLGAQQRTNQHLDSVPQRKKEKESSLDNNDSNNDGPLTSGQVINKFRDKIEKDLMEFNTSSQTEIKISISIADLTRTMEMHEKSKVTMDVLKYVVYEQAEEINEEWVAAKEPGEFMDETTIAVYKEGYAPADVLEDLNKGELPDEVKQQQRAMREAMEREEKKKMKMIEEVNKKKLSQRHAEVSALNMGKRDRRSIEKIQKDMGVGAGAGGEKKRRL
;
A
#
# COMPACT_ATOMS: atom_id res chain seq x y z
N MET A 1 15.91 -38.30 -23.06
CA MET A 1 16.08 -36.85 -22.89
C MET A 1 14.82 -36.36 -22.24
N ASN A 2 14.92 -35.75 -21.07
CA ASN A 2 13.77 -35.27 -20.33
C ASN A 2 13.50 -33.84 -20.78
N GLU A 3 12.67 -33.69 -21.81
CA GLU A 3 12.20 -32.39 -22.29
C GLU A 3 11.14 -31.84 -21.33
N ILE A 4 11.30 -30.58 -20.93
CA ILE A 4 10.40 -29.87 -20.03
C ILE A 4 9.75 -28.73 -20.80
N THR A 5 8.42 -28.71 -20.83
CA THR A 5 7.62 -27.64 -21.42
C THR A 5 7.37 -26.56 -20.38
N LEU A 6 7.91 -25.37 -20.61
CA LEU A 6 7.69 -24.20 -19.76
C LEU A 6 6.54 -23.36 -20.34
N GLN A 7 5.55 -23.04 -19.51
CA GLN A 7 4.39 -22.24 -19.87
C GLN A 7 4.24 -21.03 -18.94
N ILE A 8 3.57 -19.99 -19.40
CA ILE A 8 3.18 -18.84 -18.56
C ILE A 8 1.69 -18.95 -18.26
N ALA A 9 1.33 -18.91 -16.97
CA ALA A 9 -0.06 -18.83 -16.53
C ALA A 9 -0.71 -17.59 -17.14
N GLU A 10 -1.82 -17.80 -17.82
CA GLU A 10 -2.57 -16.72 -18.44
C GLU A 10 -3.35 -15.92 -17.39
N ALA A 11 -3.66 -14.65 -17.71
CA ALA A 11 -4.51 -13.83 -16.85
C ALA A 11 -5.90 -14.49 -16.68
N PRO A 12 -6.64 -14.26 -15.57
CA PRO A 12 -7.84 -15.02 -15.18
C PRO A 12 -9.02 -15.12 -16.17
N ASN A 13 -8.94 -14.50 -17.35
CA ASN A 13 -9.96 -14.50 -18.39
C ASN A 13 -9.41 -14.78 -19.81
N ALA A 14 -8.12 -15.13 -19.94
CA ALA A 14 -7.53 -15.48 -21.24
C ALA A 14 -7.73 -16.98 -21.55
N PRO A 15 -7.93 -17.36 -22.84
CA PRO A 15 -8.56 -18.64 -23.17
C PRO A 15 -7.62 -19.84 -23.44
N LYS A 16 -6.31 -19.81 -23.16
CA LYS A 16 -5.40 -20.89 -23.61
C LYS A 16 -4.15 -21.25 -22.77
N GLN A 17 -3.54 -20.32 -22.04
CA GLN A 17 -2.11 -20.33 -21.64
C GLN A 17 -1.14 -20.13 -22.82
N ASP A 18 -0.04 -19.39 -22.59
CA ASP A 18 1.00 -19.15 -23.61
C ASP A 18 2.24 -20.04 -23.38
N PHE A 19 2.63 -20.74 -24.43
CA PHE A 19 3.81 -21.61 -24.46
C PHE A 19 5.08 -20.74 -24.43
N LEU A 20 5.97 -20.94 -23.47
CA LEU A 20 7.21 -20.16 -23.38
C LEU A 20 8.34 -20.82 -24.18
N ALA A 21 8.77 -22.02 -23.78
CA ALA A 21 9.88 -22.75 -24.39
C ALA A 21 9.84 -24.26 -24.06
N THR A 22 10.49 -25.06 -24.89
CA THR A 22 10.89 -26.44 -24.54
C THR A 22 12.33 -26.41 -24.06
N LEU A 23 12.58 -27.01 -22.90
CA LEU A 23 13.85 -26.95 -22.18
C LEU A 23 14.42 -28.36 -21.99
N CYS A 24 15.72 -28.53 -22.24
CA CYS A 24 16.47 -29.73 -21.87
C CYS A 24 17.47 -29.42 -20.74
N PRO A 25 17.60 -30.25 -19.69
CA PRO A 25 18.61 -30.06 -18.67
C PRO A 25 20.02 -30.18 -19.29
N VAL A 26 20.93 -29.31 -18.87
CA VAL A 26 22.33 -29.36 -19.27
C VAL A 26 23.05 -30.32 -18.31
N SER A 27 23.20 -31.58 -18.72
CA SER A 27 23.87 -32.59 -17.89
C SER A 27 25.31 -32.15 -17.57
N SER A 28 25.66 -32.08 -16.28
CA SER A 28 26.91 -31.52 -15.74
C SER A 28 28.19 -32.33 -16.03
N SER A 29 28.18 -33.19 -17.04
CA SER A 29 29.21 -34.21 -17.30
C SER A 29 30.61 -33.65 -17.60
N THR A 30 30.72 -32.37 -17.95
CA THR A 30 31.99 -31.70 -18.28
C THR A 30 32.72 -31.12 -17.05
N SER A 31 32.08 -30.94 -15.89
CA SER A 31 32.70 -30.30 -14.71
C SER A 31 33.49 -31.30 -13.83
N SER A 32 34.47 -31.97 -14.43
CA SER A 32 35.14 -33.16 -13.88
C SER A 32 36.19 -32.95 -12.77
N ASN A 33 36.19 -31.81 -12.05
CA ASN A 33 37.31 -31.47 -11.14
C ASN A 33 37.01 -30.60 -9.91
N LEU A 34 35.74 -30.45 -9.49
CA LEU A 34 35.43 -29.74 -8.23
C LEU A 34 34.81 -30.69 -7.20
N ASN A 35 35.49 -30.76 -6.05
CA ASN A 35 35.30 -31.76 -5.00
C ASN A 35 34.14 -31.39 -4.06
N SER A 36 32.91 -31.39 -4.59
CA SER A 36 31.69 -31.05 -3.84
C SER A 36 30.76 -32.25 -3.68
N ASN A 37 30.30 -32.47 -2.43
CA ASN A 37 29.18 -33.37 -2.10
C ASN A 37 27.83 -32.80 -2.59
N SER A 38 27.75 -32.38 -3.84
CA SER A 38 26.47 -32.13 -4.51
C SER A 38 25.84 -33.50 -4.80
N SER A 39 24.70 -33.79 -4.15
CA SER A 39 23.81 -34.87 -4.58
C SER A 39 23.62 -34.82 -6.08
N SER A 40 23.60 -35.97 -6.75
CA SER A 40 23.29 -36.04 -8.17
C SER A 40 22.02 -35.23 -8.46
N PHE A 41 22.07 -34.47 -9.55
CA PHE A 41 20.85 -33.94 -10.14
C PHE A 41 20.16 -35.12 -10.79
N ASP A 42 19.22 -35.73 -10.06
CA ASP A 42 18.42 -36.81 -10.59
C ASP A 42 17.43 -36.16 -11.57
N GLU A 43 17.66 -36.33 -12.88
CA GLU A 43 16.86 -35.72 -13.96
C GLU A 43 15.38 -36.16 -13.95
N GLU A 44 15.03 -37.09 -13.06
CA GLU A 44 13.68 -37.61 -12.81
C GLU A 44 12.86 -36.73 -11.83
N ASP A 45 13.51 -35.84 -11.05
CA ASP A 45 12.84 -34.98 -10.04
C ASP A 45 11.90 -33.90 -10.62
N ILE A 46 12.01 -33.59 -11.92
CA ILE A 46 11.36 -32.44 -12.54
C ILE A 46 10.33 -32.91 -13.58
N PRO A 47 9.06 -32.50 -13.49
CA PRO A 47 8.02 -32.95 -14.40
C PRO A 47 8.18 -32.35 -15.80
N PHE A 48 7.58 -33.04 -16.77
CA PHE A 48 7.58 -32.68 -18.20
C PHE A 48 6.91 -31.33 -18.52
N GLU A 49 6.14 -30.75 -17.60
CA GLU A 49 5.38 -29.51 -17.80
C GLU A 49 5.41 -28.66 -16.53
N ILE A 50 5.76 -27.38 -16.68
CA ILE A 50 5.87 -26.42 -15.59
C ILE A 50 5.17 -25.13 -15.99
N THR A 51 4.20 -24.70 -15.18
CA THR A 51 3.51 -23.43 -15.34
C THR A 51 4.10 -22.39 -14.40
N ILE A 52 4.61 -21.30 -14.98
CA ILE A 52 4.99 -20.08 -14.25
C ILE A 52 3.70 -19.38 -13.80
N ASP A 53 3.42 -19.40 -12.50
CA ASP A 53 2.17 -18.90 -11.93
C ASP A 53 2.25 -17.44 -11.47
N SER A 54 3.45 -16.90 -11.27
CA SER A 54 3.63 -15.55 -10.72
C SER A 54 5.05 -14.97 -10.88
N TYR A 55 5.18 -13.68 -10.57
CA TYR A 55 6.43 -12.94 -10.60
C TYR A 55 6.68 -12.27 -9.24
N SER A 56 7.93 -12.24 -8.77
CA SER A 56 8.34 -11.53 -7.55
C SER A 56 9.59 -10.67 -7.79
N ARG A 57 9.64 -9.49 -7.16
CA ARG A 57 10.85 -8.64 -7.11
C ARG A 57 11.85 -9.10 -6.02
N GLU A 58 11.47 -10.07 -5.18
CA GLU A 58 12.32 -10.51 -4.07
C GLU A 58 13.53 -11.34 -4.53
N SER A 59 14.70 -11.06 -3.95
CA SER A 59 15.98 -11.70 -4.26
C SER A 59 16.29 -12.96 -3.44
N TRP A 60 15.28 -13.63 -2.86
CA TRP A 60 15.49 -14.84 -2.04
C TRP A 60 16.05 -16.04 -2.81
N SER A 61 16.08 -15.96 -4.15
CA SER A 61 16.85 -16.86 -5.01
C SER A 61 18.37 -16.80 -4.76
N ILE A 62 18.92 -15.65 -4.35
CA ILE A 62 20.37 -15.39 -4.42
C ILE A 62 21.10 -15.86 -3.16
N ASN A 63 20.53 -15.61 -1.98
CA ASN A 63 21.21 -15.90 -0.72
C ASN A 63 21.02 -17.37 -0.30
N ASN A 64 22.02 -18.21 -0.60
CA ASN A 64 22.21 -19.54 -0.02
C ASN A 64 22.40 -19.44 1.51
N SER A 65 21.30 -19.30 2.25
CA SER A 65 21.29 -19.71 3.64
C SER A 65 21.38 -21.24 3.68
N ASN A 66 22.40 -21.77 4.35
CA ASN A 66 22.74 -23.21 4.44
C ASN A 66 21.64 -24.12 5.05
N SER A 67 20.44 -23.58 5.28
CA SER A 67 19.29 -24.23 5.90
C SER A 67 18.12 -24.48 4.94
N CYS A 68 18.28 -24.20 3.64
CA CYS A 68 17.26 -24.43 2.61
C CYS A 68 17.89 -25.10 1.38
N PRO A 69 17.52 -26.35 1.04
CA PRO A 69 18.16 -27.13 -0.03
C PRO A 69 17.65 -26.71 -1.42
N TRP A 70 18.02 -25.51 -1.85
CA TRP A 70 17.81 -25.07 -3.23
C TRP A 70 18.71 -25.86 -4.18
N LYS A 71 18.13 -26.80 -4.93
CA LYS A 71 18.78 -27.37 -6.10
C LYS A 71 18.83 -26.29 -7.18
N SER A 72 19.91 -26.24 -7.96
CA SER A 72 20.13 -25.25 -9.01
C SER A 72 20.66 -25.95 -10.24
N THR A 73 20.17 -25.58 -11.43
CA THR A 73 20.57 -26.22 -12.69
C THR A 73 20.45 -25.25 -13.86
N TRP A 74 21.02 -25.64 -15.00
CA TRP A 74 20.90 -24.96 -16.27
C TRP A 74 20.04 -25.78 -17.22
N PHE A 75 19.18 -25.09 -17.98
CA PHE A 75 18.47 -25.68 -19.11
C PHE A 75 18.84 -24.97 -20.40
N LYS A 76 18.83 -25.70 -21.52
CA LYS A 76 18.96 -25.15 -22.88
C LYS A 76 17.60 -25.19 -23.59
N SER A 77 17.23 -24.12 -24.28
CA SER A 77 16.06 -24.08 -25.16
C SER A 77 16.28 -24.99 -26.37
N THR A 78 15.33 -25.85 -26.66
CA THR A 78 15.34 -26.77 -27.83
C THR A 78 14.24 -26.46 -28.84
N ASP A 79 13.39 -25.48 -28.56
CA ASP A 79 12.20 -25.18 -29.37
C ASP A 79 12.46 -24.42 -30.68
N GLY A 80 13.64 -23.79 -30.82
CA GLY A 80 14.02 -22.95 -31.96
C GLY A 80 13.18 -21.68 -32.15
N LYS A 81 12.35 -21.27 -31.18
CA LYS A 81 11.45 -20.10 -31.30
C LYS A 81 12.03 -18.81 -30.73
N ASN A 82 13.17 -18.89 -30.03
CA ASN A 82 13.91 -17.77 -29.44
C ASN A 82 13.04 -16.86 -28.53
N ARG A 83 12.00 -17.42 -27.90
CA ARG A 83 11.16 -16.72 -26.91
C ARG A 83 11.90 -16.51 -25.58
N LEU A 84 12.74 -17.48 -25.20
CA LEU A 84 13.50 -17.49 -23.95
C LEU A 84 14.39 -16.24 -23.74
N PRO A 85 15.23 -15.79 -24.71
CA PRO A 85 15.97 -14.53 -24.59
C PRO A 85 15.08 -13.30 -24.29
N GLY A 86 13.91 -13.22 -24.95
CA GLY A 86 12.96 -12.13 -24.75
C GLY A 86 12.36 -12.12 -23.35
N PHE A 87 12.03 -13.31 -22.83
CA PHE A 87 11.56 -13.51 -21.47
C PHE A 87 12.63 -13.16 -20.42
N LEU A 88 13.87 -13.65 -20.58
CA LEU A 88 14.98 -13.29 -19.68
C LEU A 88 15.24 -11.78 -19.68
N LYS A 89 15.23 -11.13 -20.85
CA LYS A 89 15.33 -9.67 -20.97
C LYS A 89 14.20 -8.93 -20.26
N PHE A 90 12.97 -9.47 -20.29
CA PHE A 90 11.84 -8.93 -19.52
C PHE A 90 12.06 -9.06 -18.00
N LEU A 91 12.50 -10.23 -17.52
CA LEU A 91 12.81 -10.45 -16.09
C LEU A 91 13.89 -9.49 -15.60
N MET A 92 15.01 -9.40 -16.33
CA MET A 92 16.13 -8.49 -16.03
C MET A 92 15.67 -7.02 -16.04
N GLY A 93 14.98 -6.59 -17.09
CA GLY A 93 14.54 -5.20 -17.25
C GLY A 93 13.52 -4.76 -16.20
N ARG A 94 12.68 -5.67 -15.70
CA ARG A 94 11.72 -5.42 -14.62
C ARG A 94 12.25 -5.72 -13.22
N LYS A 95 13.44 -6.31 -13.10
CA LYS A 95 14.01 -6.89 -11.86
C LYS A 95 13.03 -7.82 -11.16
N LYS A 96 12.35 -8.68 -11.93
CA LYS A 96 11.33 -9.64 -11.45
C LYS A 96 11.81 -11.06 -11.73
N SER A 97 11.99 -11.87 -10.69
CA SER A 97 12.09 -13.32 -10.81
C SER A 97 10.72 -13.89 -11.17
N ALA A 98 10.68 -14.92 -12.01
CA ALA A 98 9.46 -15.67 -12.29
C ALA A 98 9.46 -16.97 -11.49
N TYR A 99 8.32 -17.40 -10.97
CA TYR A 99 8.20 -18.69 -10.30
C TYR A 99 6.96 -19.45 -10.74
N GLY A 100 7.00 -20.76 -10.53
CA GLY A 100 5.92 -21.71 -10.79
C GLY A 100 5.85 -22.74 -9.67
N LYS A 101 4.69 -23.37 -9.51
CA LYS A 101 4.53 -24.55 -8.66
C LYS A 101 4.39 -25.78 -9.54
N PHE A 102 4.92 -26.90 -9.07
CA PHE A 102 4.74 -28.19 -9.70
C PHE A 102 4.63 -29.29 -8.65
N GLU A 103 4.05 -30.43 -9.02
CA GLU A 103 3.98 -31.61 -8.17
C GLU A 103 5.20 -32.49 -8.45
N SER A 104 5.89 -32.93 -7.39
CA SER A 104 6.98 -33.90 -7.50
C SER A 104 6.46 -35.18 -8.18
N PRO A 105 7.13 -35.71 -9.22
CA PRO A 105 6.70 -36.96 -9.88
C PRO A 105 6.83 -38.17 -8.95
N HIS A 106 7.70 -38.10 -7.94
CA HIS A 106 7.80 -39.07 -6.87
C HIS A 106 6.94 -38.61 -5.67
N PRO A 107 5.90 -39.38 -5.26
CA PRO A 107 5.18 -39.12 -4.03
C PRO A 107 6.05 -39.42 -2.80
N ASP A 108 5.79 -38.76 -1.68
CA ASP A 108 6.48 -39.01 -0.41
C ASP A 108 6.19 -40.47 0.04
N GLU A 109 7.23 -41.28 0.29
CA GLU A 109 7.09 -42.69 0.69
C GLU A 109 6.28 -42.90 1.98
N VAL A 110 6.19 -41.88 2.84
CA VAL A 110 5.56 -41.94 4.16
C VAL A 110 4.09 -41.51 4.11
N THR A 111 3.74 -40.48 3.35
CA THR A 111 2.34 -40.00 3.24
C THR A 111 1.61 -40.52 2.00
N GLY A 112 2.33 -40.83 0.93
CA GLY A 112 1.76 -41.16 -0.38
C GLY A 112 1.25 -39.93 -1.17
N ASP A 113 1.39 -38.73 -0.61
CA ASP A 113 0.97 -37.47 -1.23
C ASP A 113 2.07 -36.92 -2.16
N PHE A 114 1.67 -36.19 -3.20
CA PHE A 114 2.60 -35.47 -4.06
C PHE A 114 3.07 -34.18 -3.40
N THR A 115 4.38 -34.07 -3.16
CA THR A 115 4.96 -32.86 -2.57
C THR A 115 4.94 -31.71 -3.58
N THR A 116 4.36 -30.57 -3.19
CA THR A 116 4.40 -29.36 -4.02
C THR A 116 5.80 -28.75 -3.99
N ALA A 117 6.47 -28.76 -5.13
CA ALA A 117 7.75 -28.12 -5.36
C ALA A 117 7.58 -26.70 -5.91
N LEU A 118 8.62 -25.87 -5.77
CA LEU A 118 8.69 -24.54 -6.36
C LEU A 118 9.80 -24.48 -7.42
N PHE A 119 9.45 -24.02 -8.62
CA PHE A 119 10.37 -23.70 -9.71
C PHE A 119 10.60 -22.18 -9.75
N LEU A 120 11.84 -21.73 -9.98
CA LEU A 120 12.22 -20.33 -9.88
C LEU A 120 13.26 -19.94 -10.93
N VAL A 121 12.90 -18.96 -11.76
CA VAL A 121 13.80 -18.28 -12.69
C VAL A 121 14.20 -16.93 -12.05
N PRO A 122 15.44 -16.78 -11.54
CA PRO A 122 15.91 -15.50 -11.05
C PRO A 122 16.09 -14.50 -12.20
N PHE A 123 15.83 -13.21 -11.96
CA PHE A 123 16.17 -12.16 -12.94
C PHE A 123 17.67 -11.91 -13.03
N ASP A 124 18.40 -12.14 -11.93
CA ASP A 124 19.85 -12.02 -11.85
C ASP A 124 20.46 -13.39 -12.19
N GLN A 125 20.49 -13.68 -13.49
CA GLN A 125 21.04 -14.92 -14.03
C GLN A 125 22.58 -14.89 -13.86
N PRO A 126 23.21 -15.92 -13.27
CA PRO A 126 24.66 -16.03 -13.25
C PRO A 126 25.21 -16.11 -14.69
N LEU A 127 26.49 -15.81 -14.87
CA LEU A 127 27.14 -16.04 -16.17
C LEU A 127 27.18 -17.54 -16.46
N TYR A 128 26.83 -17.92 -17.70
CA TYR A 128 27.00 -19.27 -18.20
C TYR A 128 28.46 -19.46 -18.64
N ASP A 129 29.15 -20.47 -18.09
CA ASP A 129 30.57 -20.74 -18.34
C ASP A 129 30.85 -21.48 -19.66
N GLY A 130 29.81 -21.81 -20.45
CA GLY A 130 29.94 -22.47 -21.75
C GLY A 130 30.16 -21.50 -22.93
N ASP A 131 29.91 -21.99 -24.14
CA ASP A 131 30.14 -21.23 -25.37
C ASP A 131 29.25 -19.97 -25.45
N LYS A 132 29.90 -18.82 -25.59
CA LYS A 132 29.25 -17.49 -25.53
C LYS A 132 28.23 -17.25 -26.64
N ASP A 133 28.42 -17.90 -27.78
CA ASP A 133 27.55 -17.73 -28.96
C ASP A 133 26.15 -18.33 -28.74
N GLU A 134 26.00 -19.25 -27.78
CA GLU A 134 24.72 -19.87 -27.41
C GLU A 134 24.11 -19.28 -26.13
N ALA A 135 24.71 -18.25 -25.50
CA ALA A 135 24.33 -17.78 -24.17
C ALA A 135 22.86 -17.28 -24.04
N GLY A 136 22.19 -16.97 -25.15
CA GLY A 136 20.77 -16.60 -25.16
C GLY A 136 19.81 -17.79 -25.00
N ASP A 137 20.26 -19.01 -25.29
CA ASP A 137 19.42 -20.22 -25.26
C ASP A 137 19.44 -20.91 -23.89
N PHE A 138 20.29 -20.46 -22.95
CA PHE A 138 20.38 -21.03 -21.61
C PHE A 138 19.58 -20.24 -20.59
N ILE A 139 18.96 -20.98 -19.65
CA ILE A 139 18.25 -20.44 -18.49
C ILE A 139 18.70 -21.15 -17.22
N TYR A 140 19.21 -20.37 -16.28
CA TYR A 140 19.51 -20.81 -14.93
C TYR A 140 18.22 -20.82 -14.10
N VAL A 141 18.03 -21.92 -13.38
CA VAL A 141 16.83 -22.19 -12.58
C VAL A 141 17.25 -22.65 -11.20
N LYS A 142 16.49 -22.23 -10.20
CA LYS A 142 16.50 -22.82 -8.85
C LYS A 142 15.18 -23.53 -8.60
N TYR A 143 15.21 -24.62 -7.84
CA TYR A 143 14.01 -25.32 -7.41
C TYR A 143 14.19 -25.95 -6.04
N ILE A 144 13.07 -26.20 -5.36
CA ILE A 144 13.03 -26.86 -4.06
C ILE A 144 11.86 -27.83 -4.02
N LEU A 145 12.14 -29.05 -3.54
CA LEU A 145 11.22 -30.19 -3.56
C LEU A 145 10.49 -30.44 -2.22
N ASP A 146 10.89 -29.76 -1.13
CA ASP A 146 10.34 -30.01 0.21
C ASP A 146 9.37 -28.88 0.66
N ASP A 147 8.10 -29.24 0.82
CA ASP A 147 7.05 -28.33 1.28
C ASP A 147 7.25 -27.88 2.74
N LYS A 148 7.96 -28.64 3.60
CA LYS A 148 8.33 -28.19 4.95
C LYS A 148 9.28 -27.00 4.89
N HIS A 149 10.23 -27.02 3.95
CA HIS A 149 11.12 -25.89 3.69
C HIS A 149 10.38 -24.73 3.00
N LEU A 150 9.45 -25.01 2.09
CA LEU A 150 8.62 -24.00 1.43
C LEU A 150 7.69 -23.28 2.44
N ALA A 151 7.02 -24.03 3.32
CA ALA A 151 6.19 -23.50 4.40
C ALA A 151 7.02 -22.65 5.38
N LYS A 152 8.24 -23.10 5.74
CA LYS A 152 9.18 -22.33 6.57
C LYS A 152 9.64 -21.04 5.88
N ALA A 153 9.89 -21.07 4.57
CA ALA A 153 10.24 -19.88 3.79
C ALA A 153 9.08 -18.86 3.71
N LYS A 154 7.86 -19.34 3.43
CA LYS A 154 6.63 -18.52 3.45
C LYS A 154 6.41 -17.89 4.84
N ALA A 155 6.52 -18.69 5.91
CA ALA A 155 6.39 -18.21 7.28
C ALA A 155 7.45 -17.16 7.65
N ALA A 156 8.70 -17.34 7.19
CA ALA A 156 9.76 -16.36 7.40
C ALA A 156 9.53 -15.03 6.65
N SER A 157 8.96 -15.07 5.44
CA SER A 157 8.57 -13.84 4.72
C SER A 157 7.40 -13.12 5.42
N ALA A 158 6.33 -13.85 5.77
CA ALA A 158 5.20 -13.29 6.52
C ALA A 158 5.62 -12.70 7.89
N ALA A 159 6.54 -13.35 8.59
CA ALA A 159 7.13 -12.84 9.84
C ALA A 159 7.92 -11.53 9.63
N ARG A 160 8.69 -11.42 8.54
CA ARG A 160 9.39 -10.17 8.19
C ARG A 160 8.44 -9.04 7.81
N GLN A 161 7.40 -9.34 7.04
CA GLN A 161 6.40 -8.35 6.61
C GLN A 161 5.61 -7.81 7.81
N SER A 162 5.15 -8.70 8.70
CA SER A 162 4.48 -8.30 9.95
C SER A 162 5.42 -7.56 10.91
N GLN A 163 6.69 -7.93 11.00
CA GLN A 163 7.69 -7.20 11.79
C GLN A 163 7.93 -5.79 11.23
N ALA A 164 8.01 -5.62 9.92
CA ALA A 164 8.14 -4.31 9.28
C ALA A 164 6.90 -3.42 9.53
N GLN A 165 5.69 -3.98 9.43
CA GLN A 165 4.45 -3.28 9.77
C GLN A 165 4.39 -2.88 11.25
N ALA A 166 4.80 -3.76 12.16
CA ALA A 166 4.87 -3.47 13.60
C ALA A 166 5.88 -2.36 13.92
N GLN A 167 7.04 -2.36 13.25
CA GLN A 167 8.04 -1.29 13.38
C GLN A 167 7.52 0.06 12.88
N ALA A 168 6.84 0.09 11.72
CA ALA A 168 6.22 1.29 11.19
C ALA A 168 5.18 1.86 12.19
N HIS A 169 4.27 1.02 12.69
CA HIS A 169 3.25 1.45 13.66
C HIS A 169 3.85 1.93 14.99
N ALA A 170 4.93 1.30 15.47
CA ALA A 170 5.64 1.75 16.66
C ALA A 170 6.26 3.15 16.48
N GLN A 171 6.87 3.41 15.32
CA GLN A 171 7.40 4.74 14.98
C GLN A 171 6.29 5.81 14.95
N THR A 172 5.13 5.51 14.36
CA THR A 172 3.97 6.41 14.34
C THR A 172 3.48 6.74 15.75
N GLN A 173 3.34 5.74 16.63
CA GLN A 173 2.94 5.98 18.03
C GLN A 173 3.94 6.85 18.80
N THR A 174 5.25 6.67 18.59
CA THR A 174 6.28 7.49 19.24
C THR A 174 6.17 8.97 18.80
N GLN A 175 5.91 9.24 17.52
CA GLN A 175 5.71 10.61 17.03
C GLN A 175 4.45 11.27 17.61
N ILE A 176 3.35 10.52 17.76
CA ILE A 176 2.11 11.02 18.37
C ILE A 176 2.36 11.42 19.84
N GLN A 177 3.00 10.57 20.63
CA GLN A 177 3.30 10.88 22.04
C GLN A 177 4.22 12.10 22.19
N ALA A 178 5.23 12.26 21.31
CA ALA A 178 6.12 13.41 21.31
C ALA A 178 5.36 14.73 21.03
N LYS A 179 4.42 14.73 20.07
CA LYS A 179 3.56 15.90 19.79
C LYS A 179 2.66 16.25 20.98
N THR A 180 2.07 15.26 21.67
CA THR A 180 1.21 15.51 22.84
C THR A 180 1.97 16.11 24.02
N GLN A 181 3.20 15.66 24.31
CA GLN A 181 4.01 16.23 25.39
C GLN A 181 4.45 17.68 25.11
N ALA A 182 4.76 18.00 23.85
CA ALA A 182 5.10 19.37 23.43
C ALA A 182 3.93 20.36 23.62
N GLN A 183 2.68 19.93 23.39
CA GLN A 183 1.51 20.78 23.64
C GLN A 183 1.31 21.04 25.14
N GLN A 184 1.41 20.00 26.00
CA GLN A 184 1.14 20.17 27.43
C GLN A 184 2.15 21.08 28.14
N SER A 185 3.44 20.99 27.79
CA SER A 185 4.50 21.80 28.41
C SER A 185 4.40 23.31 28.08
N SER A 186 3.71 23.69 27.00
CA SER A 186 3.47 25.09 26.66
C SER A 186 2.43 25.79 27.54
N SER A 187 1.63 25.04 28.31
CA SER A 187 0.47 25.57 29.06
C SER A 187 0.76 26.00 30.50
N SER A 188 1.92 25.64 31.09
CA SER A 188 2.16 25.72 32.54
C SER A 188 3.12 26.82 33.01
N SER A 189 3.63 27.68 32.13
CA SER A 189 4.69 28.66 32.44
C SER A 189 4.20 30.05 32.94
N SER A 190 2.90 30.32 32.98
CA SER A 190 2.35 31.67 33.21
C SER A 190 1.88 31.94 34.67
N ALA A 191 2.68 31.59 35.68
CA ALA A 191 2.32 31.88 37.08
C ALA A 191 3.48 31.94 38.11
N ARG A 192 4.39 32.93 38.03
CA ARG A 192 5.07 33.54 39.21
C ARG A 192 5.98 34.73 38.84
N ARG A 193 5.57 35.96 39.20
CA ARG A 193 6.47 37.12 39.33
C ARG A 193 6.84 37.31 40.81
N PRO A 194 8.13 37.37 41.20
CA PRO A 194 8.52 37.82 42.52
C PRO A 194 8.36 39.36 42.62
N ARG A 195 7.75 39.84 43.71
CA ARG A 195 7.68 41.27 44.05
C ARG A 195 9.01 41.72 44.66
N GLN A 196 9.77 42.57 43.97
CA GLN A 196 10.79 43.41 44.61
C GLN A 196 10.21 44.77 44.97
N LYS A 197 10.51 45.24 46.20
CA LYS A 197 10.15 46.59 46.67
C LYS A 197 11.24 47.58 46.25
N ILE A 198 10.84 48.75 45.78
CA ILE A 198 11.73 49.90 45.54
C ILE A 198 11.59 50.86 46.74
N GLN A 199 12.72 51.36 47.25
CA GLN A 199 12.79 52.59 48.05
C GLN A 199 13.52 53.67 47.26
N GLN A 200 13.12 54.92 47.46
CA GLN A 200 13.55 56.09 46.68
C GLN A 200 14.76 56.80 47.31
N LYS A 201 15.60 57.47 46.50
CA LYS A 201 15.84 58.94 46.63
C LYS A 201 16.71 59.58 45.52
N THR A 202 16.39 60.86 45.24
CA THR A 202 17.23 61.99 44.75
C THR A 202 17.97 61.94 43.39
N ALA A 203 17.31 62.47 42.34
CA ALA A 203 17.58 63.77 41.63
C ALA A 203 19.00 64.13 41.08
N PRO A 204 19.17 65.22 40.26
CA PRO A 204 18.64 65.41 38.89
C PRO A 204 19.66 66.06 37.89
N SER A 205 19.36 66.10 36.58
CA SER A 205 19.51 67.30 35.69
C SER A 205 19.35 66.96 34.19
N SER A 206 18.79 67.92 33.41
CA SER A 206 18.89 68.18 31.93
C SER A 206 18.95 67.01 30.93
N SER A 207 18.38 67.03 29.71
CA SER A 207 17.54 67.91 28.87
C SER A 207 17.35 67.07 27.57
N SER A 208 16.28 67.06 26.78
CA SER A 208 15.29 68.07 26.40
C SER A 208 14.06 67.40 25.74
N GLN A 209 12.94 68.13 25.65
CA GLN A 209 11.77 67.84 24.78
C GLN A 209 12.15 67.94 23.28
N PRO A 210 11.22 67.73 22.29
CA PRO A 210 9.76 67.43 22.32
C PRO A 210 9.39 66.16 21.49
N SER A 211 8.13 65.79 21.21
CA SER A 211 6.78 65.87 21.81
C SER A 211 5.79 65.37 20.72
N SER A 212 4.48 65.41 20.99
CA SER A 212 3.35 64.98 20.13
C SER A 212 3.12 63.45 20.03
N SER A 213 1.90 62.93 19.99
CA SER A 213 0.64 63.16 20.75
C SER A 213 -0.48 62.40 20.04
N SER A 214 -1.06 61.39 20.68
CA SER A 214 -2.52 61.09 20.70
C SER A 214 -2.72 59.79 21.50
N SER A 215 -3.34 59.79 22.68
CA SER A 215 -4.76 60.04 22.99
C SER A 215 -5.71 59.00 22.38
N GLY A 216 -6.12 58.00 23.18
CA GLY A 216 -7.01 56.94 22.71
C GLY A 216 -7.53 56.02 23.83
N ARG A 217 -8.53 56.51 24.58
CA ARG A 217 -9.48 55.81 25.46
C ARG A 217 -9.40 54.28 25.57
N GLY A 218 -9.45 53.78 26.81
CA GLY A 218 -9.61 52.36 27.09
C GLY A 218 -10.97 51.79 26.67
N GLY A 219 -10.99 50.47 26.42
CA GLY A 219 -12.18 49.66 26.22
C GLY A 219 -12.01 48.31 26.90
N LEU A 220 -12.95 47.96 27.79
CA LEU A 220 -13.08 46.62 28.35
C LEU A 220 -13.60 45.69 27.24
N GLY A 221 -12.86 44.63 26.88
CA GLY A 221 -13.34 43.71 25.83
C GLY A 221 -12.27 42.89 25.10
N GLY A 222 -11.24 42.40 25.79
CA GLY A 222 -10.24 41.49 25.21
C GLY A 222 -10.78 40.07 24.98
N GLY A 223 -11.70 39.91 24.03
CA GLY A 223 -12.19 38.59 23.60
C GLY A 223 -11.10 37.76 22.90
N LEU A 224 -11.40 36.49 22.58
CA LEU A 224 -10.45 35.53 21.99
C LEU A 224 -9.67 36.07 20.77
N LEU A 225 -10.29 36.90 19.93
CA LEU A 225 -9.67 37.54 18.77
C LEU A 225 -8.56 38.55 19.14
N GLY A 226 -8.69 39.27 20.26
CA GLY A 226 -7.65 40.19 20.73
C GLY A 226 -6.39 39.46 21.20
N ASN A 227 -6.56 38.27 21.79
CA ASN A 227 -5.43 37.39 22.13
C ASN A 227 -4.77 36.79 20.88
N LEU A 228 -5.52 36.56 19.81
CA LEU A 228 -5.00 36.03 18.54
C LEU A 228 -4.13 37.07 17.79
N LEU A 229 -4.62 38.30 17.62
CA LEU A 229 -3.83 39.41 17.05
C LEU A 229 -2.60 39.74 17.93
N GLY A 230 -2.76 39.71 19.25
CA GLY A 230 -1.63 39.86 20.18
C GLY A 230 -0.66 38.67 20.19
N ALA A 231 -1.07 37.47 19.75
CA ALA A 231 -0.17 36.35 19.52
C ALA A 231 0.61 36.55 18.22
N GLN A 232 -0.06 36.94 17.13
CA GLN A 232 0.55 37.18 15.82
C GLN A 232 1.64 38.28 15.86
N GLN A 233 1.41 39.39 16.59
CA GLN A 233 2.45 40.40 16.81
C GLN A 233 3.66 39.88 17.60
N ARG A 234 3.47 38.95 18.54
CA ARG A 234 4.58 38.33 19.29
C ARG A 234 5.34 37.31 18.44
N THR A 235 4.67 36.59 17.54
CA THR A 235 5.33 35.73 16.55
C THR A 235 6.23 36.55 15.63
N ASN A 236 5.75 37.70 15.13
CA ASN A 236 6.55 38.56 14.25
C ASN A 236 7.81 39.11 14.96
N GLN A 237 7.71 39.59 16.21
CA GLN A 237 8.91 39.99 16.99
C GLN A 237 9.85 38.82 17.29
N HIS A 238 9.34 37.59 17.38
CA HIS A 238 10.17 36.41 17.59
C HIS A 238 10.86 35.93 16.31
N LEU A 239 10.31 36.24 15.13
CA LEU A 239 10.96 35.99 13.84
C LEU A 239 12.13 36.95 13.60
N ASP A 240 12.01 38.24 13.95
CA ASP A 240 13.10 39.22 13.87
C ASP A 240 14.30 38.91 14.78
N SER A 241 14.11 38.09 15.82
CA SER A 241 15.14 37.68 16.78
C SER A 241 15.72 36.29 16.55
N VAL A 242 15.21 35.53 15.58
CA VAL A 242 15.96 34.38 15.03
C VAL A 242 17.11 34.95 14.21
N PRO A 243 18.38 34.60 14.49
CA PRO A 243 19.49 35.05 13.66
C PRO A 243 19.32 34.45 12.26
N GLN A 244 18.93 35.29 11.30
CA GLN A 244 18.95 34.92 9.89
C GLN A 244 20.37 34.40 9.60
N ARG A 245 20.46 33.11 9.22
CA ARG A 245 21.72 32.55 8.74
C ARG A 245 22.21 33.47 7.64
N LYS A 246 23.46 33.94 7.77
CA LYS A 246 24.08 34.86 6.81
C LYS A 246 23.71 34.41 5.41
N LYS A 247 23.03 35.28 4.67
CA LYS A 247 22.83 35.14 3.24
C LYS A 247 24.22 35.23 2.61
N GLU A 248 24.86 34.08 2.43
CA GLU A 248 26.16 33.99 1.79
C GLU A 248 25.97 34.36 0.33
N LYS A 249 26.20 35.65 0.10
CA LYS A 249 26.70 36.30 -1.11
C LYS A 249 26.54 35.47 -2.39
N GLU A 250 25.66 35.96 -3.26
CA GLU A 250 25.58 35.60 -4.67
C GLU A 250 27.00 35.44 -5.27
N SER A 251 27.42 34.20 -5.43
CA SER A 251 28.54 33.82 -6.31
C SER A 251 27.95 33.44 -7.66
N SER A 252 28.61 33.85 -8.73
CA SER A 252 28.16 33.64 -10.11
C SER A 252 27.81 32.19 -10.41
N LEU A 253 26.76 32.01 -11.22
CA LEU A 253 26.40 30.75 -11.87
C LEU A 253 27.44 30.40 -12.95
N ASP A 254 28.65 30.05 -12.53
CA ASP A 254 29.64 29.40 -13.38
C ASP A 254 29.45 27.89 -13.26
N ASN A 255 29.05 27.26 -14.38
CA ASN A 255 28.86 25.82 -14.52
C ASN A 255 30.20 25.06 -14.43
N ASN A 256 30.80 25.00 -13.25
CA ASN A 256 31.99 24.20 -13.00
C ASN A 256 31.57 22.77 -12.62
N ASP A 257 31.02 22.08 -13.61
CA ASP A 257 30.81 20.63 -13.62
C ASP A 257 32.18 19.92 -13.65
N SER A 258 32.22 18.66 -13.23
CA SER A 258 33.41 17.77 -13.07
C SER A 258 34.15 17.79 -11.72
N ASN A 259 34.36 16.57 -11.20
CA ASN A 259 35.42 16.12 -10.27
C ASN A 259 35.20 16.16 -8.74
N ASN A 260 34.00 16.41 -8.22
CA ASN A 260 33.69 16.04 -6.83
C ASN A 260 32.98 14.67 -6.78
N ASP A 261 33.74 13.62 -7.05
CA ASP A 261 33.32 12.20 -7.18
C ASP A 261 32.83 11.54 -5.87
N GLY A 262 32.50 12.35 -4.85
CA GLY A 262 31.92 11.88 -3.61
C GLY A 262 30.48 11.37 -3.78
N PRO A 263 30.03 10.39 -2.98
CA PRO A 263 28.63 9.94 -2.99
C PRO A 263 27.70 11.11 -2.65
N LEU A 264 26.64 11.28 -3.43
CA LEU A 264 25.68 12.38 -3.22
C LEU A 264 24.92 12.17 -1.91
N THR A 265 24.84 13.23 -1.11
CA THR A 265 24.03 13.28 0.12
C THR A 265 22.53 13.35 -0.21
N SER A 266 21.67 12.97 0.73
CA SER A 266 20.21 13.01 0.51
C SER A 266 19.72 14.41 0.17
N GLY A 267 20.27 15.45 0.80
CA GLY A 267 19.94 16.84 0.52
C GLY A 267 20.33 17.27 -0.90
N GLN A 268 21.49 16.84 -1.41
CA GLN A 268 21.89 17.13 -2.80
C GLN A 268 20.99 16.45 -3.82
N VAL A 269 20.53 15.22 -3.56
CA VAL A 269 19.60 14.52 -4.46
C VAL A 269 18.21 15.16 -4.42
N ILE A 270 17.71 15.55 -3.24
CA ILE A 270 16.43 16.25 -3.11
C ILE A 270 16.47 17.62 -3.81
N ASN A 271 17.55 18.40 -3.65
CA ASN A 271 17.70 19.68 -4.34
C ASN A 271 17.79 19.48 -5.86
N LYS A 272 18.66 18.59 -6.36
CA LYS A 272 18.73 18.28 -7.81
C LYS A 272 17.41 17.81 -8.39
N PHE A 273 16.59 17.11 -7.60
CA PHE A 273 15.24 16.74 -7.99
C PHE A 273 14.30 17.96 -8.01
N ARG A 274 14.31 18.82 -6.99
CA ARG A 274 13.56 20.08 -6.98
C ARG A 274 13.91 20.96 -8.19
N ASP A 275 15.20 21.23 -8.42
CA ASP A 275 15.69 22.04 -9.54
C ASP A 275 15.23 21.47 -10.91
N LYS A 276 15.19 20.13 -11.02
CA LYS A 276 14.66 19.45 -12.22
C LYS A 276 13.16 19.66 -12.37
N ILE A 277 12.38 19.49 -11.29
CA ILE A 277 10.92 19.65 -11.33
C ILE A 277 10.53 21.12 -11.57
N GLU A 278 11.20 22.08 -10.94
CA GLU A 278 11.04 23.51 -11.21
C GLU A 278 11.20 23.80 -12.71
N LYS A 279 12.30 23.31 -13.30
CA LYS A 279 12.57 23.48 -14.73
C LYS A 279 11.51 22.80 -15.62
N ASP A 280 11.17 21.55 -15.35
CA ASP A 280 10.16 20.80 -16.11
C ASP A 280 8.79 21.51 -16.06
N LEU A 281 8.44 22.09 -14.90
CA LEU A 281 7.19 22.84 -14.69
C LEU A 281 7.22 24.25 -15.31
N MET A 282 8.36 24.94 -15.34
CA MET A 282 8.50 26.21 -16.09
C MET A 282 8.40 26.01 -17.61
N GLU A 283 8.98 24.92 -18.13
CA GLU A 283 8.81 24.53 -19.54
C GLU A 283 7.33 24.19 -19.82
N PHE A 284 6.68 23.42 -18.93
CA PHE A 284 5.25 23.14 -19.01
C PHE A 284 4.39 24.41 -18.94
N ASN A 285 4.73 25.40 -18.12
CA ASN A 285 4.00 26.67 -18.03
C ASN A 285 3.90 27.35 -19.40
N THR A 286 5.04 27.40 -20.09
CA THR A 286 5.20 28.00 -21.42
C THR A 286 4.61 27.14 -22.55
N SER A 287 4.43 25.84 -22.31
CA SER A 287 3.87 24.86 -23.26
C SER A 287 2.35 25.03 -23.46
N SER A 288 1.86 24.66 -24.65
CA SER A 288 0.41 24.55 -24.93
C SER A 288 -0.24 23.28 -24.36
N GLN A 289 0.54 22.39 -23.74
CA GLN A 289 0.02 21.21 -23.05
C GLN A 289 -0.80 21.60 -21.82
N THR A 290 -1.86 20.83 -21.56
CA THR A 290 -2.81 21.02 -20.44
C THR A 290 -2.50 20.13 -19.25
N GLU A 291 -1.69 19.10 -19.43
CA GLU A 291 -1.27 18.11 -18.44
C GLU A 291 0.22 17.76 -18.66
N ILE A 292 0.98 17.63 -17.57
CA ILE A 292 2.31 17.00 -17.56
C ILE A 292 2.35 15.86 -16.54
N LYS A 293 2.98 14.73 -16.90
CA LYS A 293 3.12 13.56 -16.04
C LYS A 293 4.55 13.42 -15.53
N ILE A 294 4.73 13.65 -14.24
CA ILE A 294 6.02 13.58 -13.55
C ILE A 294 6.16 12.18 -12.95
N SER A 295 6.98 11.34 -13.56
CA SER A 295 7.33 10.01 -13.04
C SER A 295 8.46 10.12 -12.01
N ILE A 296 8.18 9.68 -10.79
CA ILE A 296 9.12 9.63 -9.66
C ILE A 296 9.52 8.18 -9.44
N SER A 297 10.83 7.91 -9.41
CA SER A 297 11.41 6.60 -9.09
C SER A 297 12.48 6.77 -8.01
N ILE A 298 12.24 6.20 -6.82
CA ILE A 298 13.24 6.23 -5.74
C ILE A 298 14.51 5.47 -6.17
N ALA A 299 14.35 4.36 -6.89
CA ALA A 299 15.46 3.51 -7.30
C ALA A 299 16.45 4.24 -8.21
N ASP A 300 15.97 5.11 -9.08
CA ASP A 300 16.83 5.87 -10.01
C ASP A 300 17.47 7.07 -9.31
N LEU A 301 16.71 7.84 -8.53
CA LEU A 301 17.22 9.00 -7.78
C LEU A 301 18.26 8.61 -6.71
N THR A 302 18.07 7.46 -6.06
CA THR A 302 18.99 6.98 -5.01
C THR A 302 20.09 6.06 -5.53
N ARG A 303 20.24 5.88 -6.85
CA ARG A 303 21.18 4.90 -7.44
C ARG A 303 22.63 5.13 -6.99
N THR A 304 23.09 6.37 -7.02
CA THR A 304 24.48 6.80 -6.70
C THR A 304 24.72 7.16 -5.23
N MET A 305 23.69 7.07 -4.39
CA MET A 305 23.79 7.40 -2.96
C MET A 305 24.35 6.24 -2.13
N GLU A 306 24.93 6.55 -0.98
CA GLU A 306 25.32 5.54 0.01
C GLU A 306 24.09 5.00 0.77
N MET A 307 24.12 3.73 1.19
CA MET A 307 22.97 3.01 1.77
C MET A 307 22.35 3.71 2.99
N HIS A 308 23.16 4.39 3.80
CA HIS A 308 22.68 5.12 4.99
C HIS A 308 21.95 6.43 4.65
N GLU A 309 22.21 7.04 3.49
CA GLU A 309 21.51 8.23 3.00
C GLU A 309 20.21 7.87 2.27
N LYS A 310 20.12 6.70 1.63
CA LYS A 310 18.92 6.29 0.86
C LYS A 310 17.65 6.27 1.70
N SER A 311 17.75 5.90 2.97
CA SER A 311 16.61 5.85 3.90
C SER A 311 16.01 7.22 4.23
N LYS A 312 16.74 8.32 3.98
CA LYS A 312 16.27 9.70 4.17
C LYS A 312 15.45 10.21 2.98
N VAL A 313 15.62 9.61 1.79
CA VAL A 313 14.89 9.98 0.56
C VAL A 313 13.66 9.08 0.46
N THR A 314 12.57 9.50 1.09
CA THR A 314 11.29 8.78 1.04
C THR A 314 10.44 9.27 -0.14
N MET A 315 9.53 8.43 -0.61
CA MET A 315 8.61 8.79 -1.69
C MET A 315 7.79 10.04 -1.34
N ASP A 316 7.38 10.19 -0.08
CA ASP A 316 6.51 11.29 0.35
C ASP A 316 7.24 12.65 0.37
N VAL A 317 8.55 12.67 0.63
CA VAL A 317 9.37 13.87 0.45
C VAL A 317 9.44 14.26 -1.03
N LEU A 318 9.62 13.29 -1.94
CA LEU A 318 9.66 13.56 -3.39
C LEU A 318 8.30 14.02 -3.93
N LYS A 319 7.19 13.40 -3.48
CA LYS A 319 5.83 13.88 -3.80
C LYS A 319 5.62 15.31 -3.31
N TYR A 320 6.01 15.60 -2.06
CA TYR A 320 5.85 16.93 -1.47
C TYR A 320 6.59 18.00 -2.29
N VAL A 321 7.82 17.72 -2.74
CA VAL A 321 8.56 18.61 -3.63
C VAL A 321 7.79 18.88 -4.93
N VAL A 322 7.14 17.90 -5.54
CA VAL A 322 6.34 18.13 -6.76
C VAL A 322 5.09 18.98 -6.47
N TYR A 323 4.40 18.76 -5.35
CA TYR A 323 3.26 19.58 -4.95
C TYR A 323 3.66 21.02 -4.65
N GLU A 324 4.71 21.20 -3.85
CA GLU A 324 5.31 22.50 -3.48
C GLU A 324 5.74 23.28 -4.73
N GLN A 325 6.46 22.66 -5.67
CA GLN A 325 6.91 23.34 -6.90
C GLN A 325 5.76 23.65 -7.88
N ALA A 326 4.69 22.85 -7.91
CA ALA A 326 3.50 23.17 -8.69
C ALA A 326 2.78 24.41 -8.13
N GLU A 327 2.59 24.46 -6.80
CA GLU A 327 1.95 25.57 -6.08
C GLU A 327 2.79 26.87 -6.17
N GLU A 328 4.11 26.79 -6.01
CA GLU A 328 5.02 27.95 -6.13
C GLU A 328 5.06 28.55 -7.55
N ILE A 329 4.87 27.75 -8.60
CA ILE A 329 4.86 28.22 -9.99
C ILE A 329 3.48 28.76 -10.39
N ASN A 330 2.40 28.12 -9.95
CA ASN A 330 1.03 28.61 -10.16
C ASN A 330 0.04 27.99 -9.14
N GLU A 331 -0.51 28.83 -8.25
CA GLU A 331 -1.48 28.45 -7.21
C GLU A 331 -2.79 27.83 -7.77
N GLU A 332 -3.12 28.06 -9.05
CA GLU A 332 -4.34 27.56 -9.71
C GLU A 332 -4.14 26.17 -10.36
N TRP A 333 -2.92 25.62 -10.34
CA TRP A 333 -2.63 24.30 -10.90
C TRP A 333 -3.02 23.18 -9.96
N VAL A 334 -3.50 22.09 -10.55
CA VAL A 334 -3.94 20.90 -9.82
C VAL A 334 -2.95 19.78 -10.02
N ALA A 335 -2.18 19.46 -8.99
CA ALA A 335 -1.30 18.30 -8.95
C ALA A 335 -2.00 17.12 -8.26
N ALA A 336 -1.99 15.94 -8.88
CA ALA A 336 -2.67 14.75 -8.39
C ALA A 336 -1.85 13.48 -8.63
N LYS A 337 -1.87 12.57 -7.64
CA LYS A 337 -1.18 11.27 -7.74
C LYS A 337 -2.00 10.29 -8.58
N GLU A 338 -1.43 9.77 -9.65
CA GLU A 338 -2.05 8.67 -10.39
C GLU A 338 -1.98 7.34 -9.61
N PRO A 339 -2.96 6.43 -9.80
CA PRO A 339 -2.93 5.09 -9.21
C PRO A 339 -1.81 4.24 -9.85
N GLY A 340 -0.66 4.18 -9.17
CA GLY A 340 0.49 3.34 -9.54
C GLY A 340 0.43 1.93 -8.93
N GLU A 341 0.89 0.93 -9.69
CA GLU A 341 1.01 -0.48 -9.26
C GLU A 341 2.17 -0.70 -8.25
N PHE A 342 3.13 0.23 -8.21
CA PHE A 342 4.40 0.08 -7.47
C PHE A 342 4.47 1.02 -6.26
N MET A 343 5.20 0.61 -5.21
CA MET A 343 5.40 1.42 -4.00
C MET A 343 6.62 2.36 -4.10
N ASP A 344 7.57 2.01 -4.96
CA ASP A 344 8.85 2.70 -5.20
C ASP A 344 8.84 3.62 -6.43
N GLU A 345 7.77 3.54 -7.23
CA GLU A 345 7.48 4.41 -8.37
C GLU A 345 6.14 5.13 -8.13
N THR A 346 6.01 6.38 -8.57
CA THR A 346 4.74 7.13 -8.50
C THR A 346 4.72 8.18 -9.61
N THR A 347 3.61 8.27 -10.33
CA THR A 347 3.37 9.37 -11.27
C THR A 347 2.48 10.41 -10.60
N ILE A 348 2.87 11.67 -10.68
CA ILE A 348 2.00 12.81 -10.37
C ILE A 348 1.68 13.51 -11.69
N ALA A 349 0.39 13.62 -12.01
CA ALA A 349 -0.09 14.45 -13.10
C ALA A 349 -0.34 15.87 -12.57
N VAL A 350 0.17 16.88 -13.28
CA VAL A 350 -0.07 18.29 -12.99
C VAL A 350 -0.90 18.88 -14.13
N TYR A 351 -2.08 19.37 -13.80
CA TYR A 351 -3.07 19.93 -14.71
C TYR A 351 -3.10 21.45 -14.59
N LYS A 352 -3.19 22.15 -15.73
CA LYS A 352 -3.47 23.60 -15.74
C LYS A 352 -4.91 23.88 -15.29
N GLU A 353 -5.17 25.12 -14.88
CA GLU A 353 -6.48 25.60 -14.44
C GLU A 353 -7.61 25.13 -15.38
N GLY A 354 -8.65 24.51 -14.82
CA GLY A 354 -9.83 24.04 -15.57
C GLY A 354 -9.65 22.75 -16.39
N TYR A 355 -8.44 22.17 -16.49
CA TYR A 355 -8.18 20.95 -17.26
C TYR A 355 -8.08 19.67 -16.40
N ALA A 356 -8.18 19.79 -15.08
CA ALA A 356 -8.19 18.63 -14.18
C ALA A 356 -9.47 17.77 -14.40
N PRO A 357 -9.35 16.44 -14.56
CA PRO A 357 -10.51 15.54 -14.65
C PRO A 357 -11.45 15.65 -13.45
N ALA A 358 -12.74 15.42 -13.67
CA ALA A 358 -13.75 15.47 -12.60
C ALA A 358 -13.39 14.53 -11.43
N ASP A 359 -12.93 13.30 -11.72
CA ASP A 359 -12.50 12.31 -10.73
C ASP A 359 -11.36 12.84 -9.83
N VAL A 360 -10.41 13.60 -10.43
CA VAL A 360 -9.28 14.21 -9.72
C VAL A 360 -9.74 15.35 -8.83
N LEU A 361 -10.60 16.24 -9.36
CA LEU A 361 -11.20 17.33 -8.59
C LEU A 361 -12.09 16.80 -7.45
N GLU A 362 -12.80 15.69 -7.68
CA GLU A 362 -13.53 15.00 -6.63
C GLU A 362 -12.60 14.48 -5.53
N ASP A 363 -11.47 13.87 -5.87
CA ASP A 363 -10.57 13.29 -4.86
C ASP A 363 -9.83 14.36 -4.03
N LEU A 364 -9.55 15.53 -4.62
CA LEU A 364 -9.12 16.73 -3.89
C LEU A 364 -10.22 17.30 -2.97
N ASN A 365 -11.48 17.32 -3.43
CA ASN A 365 -12.62 17.77 -2.62
C ASN A 365 -13.08 16.74 -1.56
N LYS A 366 -12.80 15.45 -1.77
CA LYS A 366 -12.83 14.37 -0.77
C LYS A 366 -11.61 14.45 0.17
N GLY A 367 -10.75 15.47 -0.02
CA GLY A 367 -9.50 15.74 0.68
C GLY A 367 -9.56 15.25 2.11
N GLU A 368 -8.66 14.30 2.40
CA GLU A 368 -8.83 13.35 3.48
C GLU A 368 -9.20 14.06 4.78
N LEU A 369 -10.48 13.97 5.16
CA LEU A 369 -10.98 14.40 6.47
C LEU A 369 -9.95 13.90 7.50
N PRO A 370 -9.38 14.79 8.35
CA PRO A 370 -8.25 14.43 9.20
C PRO A 370 -8.51 13.12 9.91
N ASP A 371 -7.50 12.27 10.11
CA ASP A 371 -7.73 10.90 10.59
C ASP A 371 -8.51 10.86 11.92
N GLU A 372 -8.39 11.91 12.75
CA GLU A 372 -9.21 12.15 13.93
C GLU A 372 -10.71 12.26 13.61
N VAL A 373 -11.08 12.97 12.53
CA VAL A 373 -12.47 13.16 12.06
C VAL A 373 -12.98 11.89 11.36
N LYS A 374 -12.17 11.21 10.54
CA LYS A 374 -12.52 9.88 10.01
C LYS A 374 -12.78 8.88 11.14
N GLN A 375 -11.92 8.88 12.17
CA GLN A 375 -12.07 8.02 13.34
C GLN A 375 -13.33 8.39 14.14
N GLN A 376 -13.62 9.67 14.34
CA GLN A 376 -14.84 10.15 14.98
C GLN A 376 -16.10 9.75 14.19
N GLN A 377 -16.09 9.89 12.87
CA GLN A 377 -17.21 9.52 12.00
C GLN A 377 -17.43 8.00 11.96
N ARG A 378 -16.34 7.20 12.00
CA ARG A 378 -16.40 5.74 12.15
C ARG A 378 -16.99 5.35 13.50
N ALA A 379 -16.53 5.95 14.59
CA ALA A 379 -17.06 5.72 15.94
C ALA A 379 -18.55 6.11 16.05
N MET A 380 -18.96 7.21 15.42
CA MET A 380 -20.36 7.65 15.37
C MET A 380 -21.25 6.67 14.60
N ARG A 381 -20.77 6.15 13.46
CA ARG A 381 -21.48 5.11 12.67
C ARG A 381 -21.62 3.82 13.47
N GLU A 382 -20.54 3.37 14.13
CA GLU A 382 -20.53 2.17 14.98
C GLU A 382 -21.42 2.34 16.23
N ALA A 383 -21.55 3.56 16.77
CA ALA A 383 -22.48 3.89 17.85
C ALA A 383 -23.94 3.81 17.40
N MET A 384 -24.28 4.38 16.23
CA MET A 384 -25.62 4.26 15.64
C MET A 384 -25.99 2.81 15.34
N GLU A 385 -25.09 2.03 14.75
CA GLU A 385 -25.32 0.60 14.46
C GLU A 385 -25.53 -0.22 15.75
N ARG A 386 -24.80 0.09 16.84
CA ARG A 386 -25.06 -0.50 18.16
C ARG A 386 -26.42 -0.13 18.72
N GLU A 387 -26.89 1.09 18.52
CA GLU A 387 -28.21 1.54 19.00
C GLU A 387 -29.33 0.89 18.17
N GLU A 388 -29.17 0.81 16.86
CA GLU A 388 -30.12 0.13 15.96
C GLU A 388 -30.22 -1.37 16.27
N LYS A 389 -29.08 -2.05 16.49
CA LYS A 389 -29.06 -3.45 16.96
C LYS A 389 -29.75 -3.64 18.31
N LYS A 390 -29.71 -2.66 19.22
CA LYS A 390 -30.48 -2.67 20.48
C LYS A 390 -31.98 -2.49 20.23
N LYS A 391 -32.38 -1.55 19.35
CA LYS A 391 -33.78 -1.31 18.96
C LYS A 391 -34.40 -2.52 18.27
N MET A 392 -33.68 -3.14 17.32
CA MET A 392 -34.09 -4.39 16.66
C MET A 392 -34.33 -5.53 17.67
N LYS A 393 -33.38 -5.78 18.58
CA LYS A 393 -33.54 -6.80 19.64
C LYS A 393 -34.73 -6.52 20.56
N MET A 394 -34.97 -5.26 20.92
CA MET A 394 -36.13 -4.88 21.75
C MET A 394 -37.45 -5.12 21.00
N ILE A 395 -37.54 -4.80 19.72
CA ILE A 395 -38.71 -5.08 18.88
C ILE A 395 -38.96 -6.59 18.75
N GLU A 396 -37.89 -7.37 18.53
CA GLU A 396 -37.96 -8.84 18.46
C GLU A 396 -38.47 -9.45 19.77
N GLU A 397 -37.97 -8.99 20.93
CA GLU A 397 -38.42 -9.47 22.24
C GLU A 397 -39.89 -9.10 22.52
N VAL A 398 -40.33 -7.90 22.15
CA VAL A 398 -41.74 -7.48 22.25
C VAL A 398 -42.63 -8.33 21.34
N ASN A 399 -42.21 -8.61 20.11
CA ASN A 399 -42.94 -9.49 19.20
C ASN A 399 -43.01 -10.93 19.73
N LYS A 400 -41.93 -11.46 20.29
CA LYS A 400 -41.89 -12.80 20.92
C LYS A 400 -42.85 -12.90 22.12
N LYS A 401 -42.91 -11.85 22.96
CA LYS A 401 -43.88 -11.77 24.09
C LYS A 401 -45.33 -11.74 23.59
N LYS A 402 -45.64 -10.93 22.56
CA LYS A 402 -46.98 -10.89 21.92
C LYS A 402 -47.37 -12.23 21.30
N LEU A 403 -46.43 -12.93 20.66
CA LEU A 403 -46.67 -14.24 20.06
C LEU A 403 -46.97 -15.30 21.14
N SER A 404 -46.22 -15.30 22.25
CA SER A 404 -46.41 -16.21 23.38
C SER A 404 -47.79 -16.02 24.05
N GLN A 405 -48.23 -14.76 24.24
CA GLN A 405 -49.57 -14.48 24.77
C GLN A 405 -50.68 -15.01 23.85
N ARG A 406 -50.60 -14.77 22.53
CA ARG A 406 -51.55 -15.34 21.56
C ARG A 406 -51.55 -16.87 21.58
N HIS A 407 -50.39 -17.51 21.75
CA HIS A 407 -50.32 -18.98 21.80
C HIS A 407 -51.02 -19.55 23.05
N ALA A 408 -50.92 -18.88 24.19
CA ALA A 408 -51.66 -19.26 25.40
C ALA A 408 -53.19 -19.08 25.22
N GLU A 409 -53.60 -17.97 24.60
CA GLU A 409 -55.00 -17.64 24.33
C GLU A 409 -55.67 -18.61 23.33
N VAL A 410 -54.97 -18.97 22.24
CA VAL A 410 -55.43 -19.97 21.26
C VAL A 410 -55.45 -21.39 21.86
N SER A 411 -54.50 -21.72 22.75
CA SER A 411 -54.51 -23.02 23.44
C SER A 411 -55.70 -23.15 24.40
N ALA A 412 -56.05 -22.09 25.13
CA ALA A 412 -57.24 -22.05 25.98
C ALA A 412 -58.55 -22.22 25.18
N LEU A 413 -58.65 -21.61 24.00
CA LEU A 413 -59.81 -21.75 23.11
C LEU A 413 -60.03 -23.17 22.56
N ASN A 414 -58.98 -24.00 22.50
CA ASN A 414 -59.05 -25.34 21.90
C ASN A 414 -59.42 -26.47 22.89
N MET A 415 -59.50 -26.19 24.20
CA MET A 415 -59.88 -27.20 25.21
C MET A 415 -61.40 -27.32 25.41
N GLY A 416 -62.19 -26.29 25.08
CA GLY A 416 -63.62 -26.22 25.39
C GLY A 416 -64.58 -26.86 24.38
N LYS A 417 -64.15 -27.10 23.12
CA LYS A 417 -65.03 -27.58 22.03
C LYS A 417 -64.39 -28.65 21.14
N ARG A 418 -63.62 -29.57 21.73
CA ARG A 418 -63.11 -30.74 21.01
C ARG A 418 -64.26 -31.73 20.79
N ASP A 419 -64.92 -31.64 19.64
CA ASP A 419 -66.02 -32.54 19.26
C ASP A 419 -65.53 -33.99 19.33
N ARG A 420 -66.19 -34.80 20.16
CA ARG A 420 -65.82 -36.21 20.41
C ARG A 420 -66.48 -37.18 19.42
N ARG A 421 -67.24 -36.68 18.43
CA ARG A 421 -67.82 -37.52 17.37
C ARG A 421 -66.70 -38.07 16.49
N SER A 422 -66.74 -39.38 16.20
CA SER A 422 -65.81 -39.99 15.25
C SER A 422 -66.04 -39.46 13.83
N ILE A 423 -65.01 -39.51 12.98
CA ILE A 423 -65.04 -39.02 11.60
C ILE A 423 -66.19 -39.66 10.80
N GLU A 424 -66.47 -40.95 11.00
CA GLU A 424 -67.59 -41.67 10.38
C GLU A 424 -68.95 -41.04 10.70
N LYS A 425 -69.14 -40.54 11.92
CA LYS A 425 -70.40 -39.92 12.35
C LYS A 425 -70.60 -38.55 11.70
N ILE A 426 -69.50 -37.81 11.48
CA ILE A 426 -69.51 -36.54 10.75
C ILE A 426 -69.80 -36.78 9.25
N GLN A 427 -69.18 -37.79 8.64
CA GLN A 427 -69.44 -38.15 7.24
C GLN A 427 -70.89 -38.60 7.00
N LYS A 428 -71.51 -39.26 7.99
CA LYS A 428 -72.93 -39.63 7.94
C LYS A 428 -73.88 -38.42 8.03
N ASP A 429 -73.57 -37.43 8.87
CA ASP A 429 -74.34 -36.18 8.99
C ASP A 429 -74.19 -35.27 7.75
N MET A 430 -73.05 -35.31 7.03
CA MET A 430 -72.83 -34.49 5.82
C MET A 430 -73.58 -34.98 4.56
N GLY A 431 -74.41 -36.01 4.65
CA GLY A 431 -75.48 -36.24 3.68
C GLY A 431 -75.04 -36.39 2.22
N VAL A 432 -74.02 -37.21 1.94
CA VAL A 432 -73.71 -37.67 0.56
C VAL A 432 -74.81 -38.67 0.12
N GLY A 433 -76.01 -38.13 -0.11
CA GLY A 433 -77.16 -38.85 -0.62
C GLY A 433 -76.99 -39.12 -2.10
N ALA A 434 -76.88 -40.40 -2.46
CA ALA A 434 -76.87 -40.81 -3.87
C ALA A 434 -78.26 -40.63 -4.51
N GLY A 435 -78.35 -39.68 -5.44
CA GLY A 435 -79.45 -39.52 -6.40
C GLY A 435 -78.94 -38.65 -7.56
N ALA A 436 -78.61 -39.17 -8.75
CA ALA A 436 -79.45 -39.87 -9.73
C ALA A 436 -80.51 -38.97 -10.38
N GLY A 437 -80.31 -38.63 -11.67
CA GLY A 437 -81.41 -38.26 -12.58
C GLY A 437 -81.21 -37.04 -13.51
N GLY A 438 -80.89 -37.32 -14.79
CA GLY A 438 -81.32 -36.51 -15.94
C GLY A 438 -80.53 -35.22 -16.28
N GLU A 439 -80.67 -34.64 -17.48
CA GLU A 439 -81.23 -35.20 -18.73
C GLU A 439 -80.83 -34.36 -19.97
N LYS A 440 -80.69 -35.04 -21.12
CA LYS A 440 -80.97 -34.60 -22.51
C LYS A 440 -80.37 -33.32 -23.17
N LYS A 441 -80.05 -33.57 -24.45
CA LYS A 441 -80.18 -32.69 -25.65
C LYS A 441 -79.25 -31.47 -25.80
N ARG A 442 -78.34 -31.60 -26.79
CA ARG A 442 -78.03 -30.55 -27.76
C ARG A 442 -78.00 -31.12 -29.18
N ARG A 443 -78.91 -30.64 -30.03
CA ARG A 443 -78.76 -30.55 -31.49
C ARG A 443 -79.67 -29.44 -31.98
N LEU A 444 -79.09 -28.52 -32.76
CA LEU A 444 -79.69 -27.48 -33.61
C LEU A 444 -81.01 -26.85 -33.11
#